data_AF-A0A495X849-F1
#
_entry.id   AF-A0A495X849-F1
#
_cell.length_a   1.000
_cell.length_b   1.000
_cell.length_c   1.000
_cell.angle_alpha   90.00
_cell.angle_beta   90.00
_cell.angle_gamma   90.00
#
_symmetry.space_group_name_H-M   'P 1'
#
loop_
_entity.id
_entity.type
_entity.pdbx_description
1 polymer ?
#
loop_
_entity_poly.entity_id
_entity_poly.type
_entity_poly.pdbx_seq_one_letter_code
_entity_poly.pdbx_strand_id
1 'polypeptide(L)'
;MRRVVLVCLLLAGCGAAPERTGAEPVPLTIGGRPVVDAQGLQVQAEAELSYTIGFGYVARAGDAVNCWFARTGAQGEVDRRLWCGPVQVPGTAASTDWVPVPLKEVEQNDGGVRLEVEPPQVPGPGSRSTPLGRLVRTDGREADADQGAELAGPDFLAVQPDDGRPLDAASGLVRDDQLALRITGYGSPESWTTERGELRAEHGVRLRVLRLSVERLRETDSAFRQTPWTGWLPQPPEAALQVPGKRHPLPTDRLPETGSVFVVYTVPDAGGQEALVLNTVGAKSLEQRVEVPSGAALGEPVPALRRPAGPEQPTPVAQRVKVGGKEGSLQVERVRLGRQRPVNVDGQRYGLATASAPDKALLELRLQGKDLPETTGAALTKDLVAVTLPDGTRAPAVGARYGGDTFPVAVVVEVPADVRSVSVAVTAGTVDLPILGQVAIEPGDPAVVPLDF
;
A
#
# COMPACT_ATOMS: atom_id res chain seq x y z
N MET A 1 26.05 87.64 -45.87
CA MET A 1 24.69 87.99 -46.33
C MET A 1 23.84 86.72 -46.41
N ARG A 2 22.56 86.82 -46.01
CA ARG A 2 21.41 85.92 -46.25
C ARG A 2 21.25 84.61 -45.43
N ARG A 3 20.43 84.77 -44.38
CA ARG A 3 19.18 84.03 -43.99
C ARG A 3 19.01 82.54 -44.34
N VAL A 4 18.83 81.74 -43.28
CA VAL A 4 17.69 80.84 -42.93
C VAL A 4 17.07 79.98 -44.04
N VAL A 5 16.98 78.65 -43.83
CA VAL A 5 15.73 77.89 -43.57
C VAL A 5 16.06 76.45 -43.16
N LEU A 6 15.47 76.06 -42.03
CA LEU A 6 15.30 74.72 -41.48
C LEU A 6 14.03 74.10 -42.08
N VAL A 7 14.07 72.88 -42.63
CA VAL A 7 12.90 71.98 -42.70
C VAL A 7 13.36 70.52 -42.57
N CYS A 8 12.78 69.83 -41.58
CA CYS A 8 12.92 68.42 -41.24
C CYS A 8 12.32 67.48 -42.31
N LEU A 9 12.85 66.26 -42.40
CA LEU A 9 12.04 65.06 -42.68
C LEU A 9 12.69 63.82 -42.02
N LEU A 10 11.95 63.26 -41.07
CA LEU A 10 12.19 61.99 -40.38
C LEU A 10 12.09 60.81 -41.36
N LEU A 11 13.07 59.89 -41.35
CA LEU A 11 12.82 58.48 -41.71
C LEU A 11 13.64 57.55 -40.80
N ALA A 12 12.88 56.85 -39.97
CA ALA A 12 13.10 55.52 -39.37
C ALA A 12 14.53 54.98 -39.26
N GLY A 13 14.98 54.79 -38.01
CA GLY A 13 16.08 53.91 -37.68
C GLY A 13 15.76 52.48 -38.14
N CYS A 14 16.61 51.93 -39.00
CA CYS A 14 16.67 50.49 -39.22
C CYS A 14 17.17 49.85 -37.93
N GLY A 15 16.24 49.24 -37.19
CA GLY A 15 16.57 48.31 -36.12
C GLY A 15 17.47 47.21 -36.66
N ALA A 16 18.54 46.94 -35.93
CA ALA A 16 19.28 45.70 -36.07
C ALA A 16 18.28 44.54 -35.95
N ALA A 17 18.25 43.69 -36.97
CA ALA A 17 17.52 42.43 -36.91
C ALA A 17 18.05 41.63 -35.71
N PRO A 18 17.17 40.98 -34.92
CA PRO A 18 17.64 40.11 -33.85
C PRO A 18 18.42 38.95 -34.47
N GLU A 19 19.61 38.70 -33.93
CA GLU A 19 20.43 37.54 -34.26
C GLU A 19 19.59 36.27 -34.08
N ARG A 20 19.39 35.53 -35.18
CA ARG A 20 18.93 34.15 -35.13
C ARG A 20 20.00 33.35 -34.40
N THR A 21 19.78 33.04 -33.13
CA THR A 21 20.46 31.96 -32.42
C THR A 21 19.98 30.65 -33.03
N GLY A 22 20.52 30.31 -34.21
CA GLY A 22 20.28 29.04 -34.87
C GLY A 22 21.12 27.97 -34.20
N ALA A 23 20.48 27.10 -33.43
CA ALA A 23 21.07 25.81 -33.09
C ALA A 23 21.40 25.07 -34.40
N GLU A 24 22.49 24.33 -34.41
CA GLU A 24 22.96 23.58 -35.57
C GLU A 24 21.87 22.56 -36.01
N PRO A 25 21.48 22.51 -37.30
CA PRO A 25 20.44 21.58 -37.76
C PRO A 25 20.84 20.14 -37.44
N VAL A 26 19.97 19.42 -36.71
CA VAL A 26 20.21 18.01 -36.39
C VAL A 26 19.89 17.17 -37.63
N PRO A 27 20.85 16.41 -38.20
CA PRO A 27 20.55 15.49 -39.29
C PRO A 27 19.70 14.33 -38.76
N LEU A 28 18.51 14.15 -39.34
CA LEU A 28 17.57 13.09 -38.98
C LEU A 28 17.62 11.96 -40.01
N THR A 29 17.60 10.71 -39.54
CA THR A 29 17.68 9.51 -40.38
C THR A 29 16.57 8.50 -40.10
N ILE A 30 16.22 7.72 -41.12
CA ILE A 30 15.33 6.56 -41.03
C ILE A 30 15.97 5.41 -41.79
N GLY A 31 16.22 4.29 -41.12
CA GLY A 31 17.00 3.17 -41.65
C GLY A 31 18.43 3.59 -42.02
N GLY A 32 19.02 4.54 -41.28
CA GLY A 32 20.34 5.09 -41.57
C GLY A 32 20.44 6.00 -42.80
N ARG A 33 19.32 6.34 -43.46
CA ARG A 33 19.27 7.28 -44.59
C ARG A 33 18.72 8.64 -44.17
N PRO A 34 19.22 9.75 -44.72
CA PRO A 34 18.74 11.08 -44.36
C PRO A 34 17.27 11.28 -44.75
N VAL A 35 16.51 11.91 -43.88
CA VAL A 35 15.13 12.34 -44.17
C VAL A 35 15.18 13.60 -45.03
N VAL A 36 14.58 13.54 -46.21
CA VAL A 36 14.48 14.68 -47.12
C VAL A 36 13.44 15.66 -46.59
N ASP A 37 13.83 16.93 -46.46
CA ASP A 37 12.97 18.05 -46.01
C ASP A 37 12.21 17.77 -44.69
N ALA A 38 12.95 17.34 -43.67
CA ALA A 38 12.36 17.05 -42.36
C ALA A 38 11.61 18.26 -41.74
N GLN A 39 12.05 19.50 -42.04
CA GLN A 39 11.37 20.70 -41.58
C GLN A 39 10.03 20.90 -42.29
N GLY A 40 9.97 20.67 -43.60
CA GLY A 40 8.71 20.70 -44.36
C GLY A 40 7.68 19.71 -43.81
N LEU A 41 8.11 18.50 -43.43
CA LEU A 41 7.23 17.50 -42.80
C LEU A 41 6.65 17.99 -41.46
N GLN A 42 7.44 18.65 -40.62
CA GLN A 42 6.94 19.22 -39.36
C GLN A 42 5.89 20.30 -39.59
N VAL A 43 6.16 21.23 -40.51
CA VAL A 43 5.23 22.32 -40.84
C VAL A 43 3.92 21.77 -41.42
N GLN A 44 4.00 20.76 -42.29
CA GLN A 44 2.81 20.11 -42.85
C GLN A 44 1.99 19.39 -41.78
N ALA A 45 2.63 18.63 -40.88
CA ALA A 45 1.95 17.95 -39.79
C ALA A 45 1.31 18.92 -38.77
N GLU A 46 1.97 20.04 -38.48
CA GLU A 46 1.40 21.11 -37.62
C GLU A 46 0.16 21.74 -38.26
N ALA A 47 0.15 21.89 -39.60
CA ALA A 47 -1.02 22.37 -40.34
C ALA A 47 -2.19 21.37 -40.31
N GLU A 48 -1.93 20.09 -40.55
CA GLU A 48 -2.93 19.02 -40.49
C GLU A 48 -3.54 18.86 -39.09
N LEU A 49 -2.73 18.95 -38.03
CA LEU A 49 -3.25 18.94 -36.66
C LEU A 49 -4.03 20.22 -36.34
N SER A 50 -3.60 21.37 -36.83
CA SER A 50 -4.36 22.63 -36.68
C SER A 50 -5.73 22.53 -37.35
N TYR A 51 -5.81 21.89 -38.52
CA TYR A 51 -7.08 21.57 -39.18
C TYR A 51 -7.94 20.68 -38.27
N THR A 52 -7.37 19.59 -37.75
CA THR A 52 -8.03 18.64 -36.84
C THR A 52 -8.58 19.30 -35.55
N ILE A 53 -7.85 20.26 -34.98
CA ILE A 53 -8.30 21.09 -33.85
C ILE A 53 -9.48 21.98 -34.27
N GLY A 54 -9.44 22.54 -35.48
CA GLY A 54 -10.53 23.35 -36.03
C GLY A 54 -11.87 22.61 -36.17
N PHE A 55 -11.86 21.29 -36.36
CA PHE A 55 -13.06 20.44 -36.37
C PHE A 55 -13.52 20.00 -34.98
N GLY A 56 -12.76 20.32 -33.93
CA GLY A 56 -13.10 19.96 -32.55
C GLY A 56 -12.85 18.50 -32.18
N TYR A 57 -12.05 17.75 -32.97
CA TYR A 57 -11.69 16.37 -32.63
C TYR A 57 -10.72 16.29 -31.45
N VAL A 58 -9.89 17.32 -31.27
CA VAL A 58 -9.02 17.53 -30.11
C VAL A 58 -8.99 19.02 -29.76
N ALA A 59 -8.73 19.37 -28.50
CA ALA A 59 -8.59 20.74 -28.05
C ALA A 59 -7.12 21.13 -27.88
N ARG A 60 -6.81 22.42 -27.97
CA ARG A 60 -5.46 22.92 -27.67
C ARG A 60 -5.23 22.93 -26.16
N ALA A 61 -4.09 22.40 -25.71
CA ALA A 61 -3.66 22.44 -24.31
C ALA A 61 -2.37 23.28 -24.20
N GLY A 62 -2.48 24.60 -24.08
CA GLY A 62 -1.33 25.53 -24.00
C GLY A 62 -1.20 26.47 -25.20
N ASP A 63 -0.03 27.09 -25.36
CA ASP A 63 0.15 28.23 -26.28
C ASP A 63 0.20 27.82 -27.76
N ALA A 64 1.07 26.85 -28.12
CA ALA A 64 1.29 26.42 -29.50
C ALA A 64 1.48 24.90 -29.62
N VAL A 65 0.86 24.33 -30.66
CA VAL A 65 0.99 22.91 -31.03
C VAL A 65 2.24 22.74 -31.89
N ASN A 66 3.10 21.82 -31.49
CA ASN A 66 4.40 21.57 -32.09
C ASN A 66 4.50 20.09 -32.46
N CYS A 67 5.03 19.78 -33.65
CA CYS A 67 5.31 18.41 -34.07
C CYS A 67 6.79 18.05 -33.87
N TRP A 68 7.04 16.82 -33.45
CA TRP A 68 8.36 16.31 -33.05
C TRP A 68 8.62 14.94 -33.64
N PHE A 69 9.88 14.62 -33.93
CA PHE A 69 10.31 13.26 -34.24
C PHE A 69 10.68 12.53 -32.94
N ALA A 70 10.28 11.26 -32.79
CA ALA A 70 10.75 10.43 -31.68
C ALA A 70 12.03 9.68 -32.06
N ARG A 71 13.06 9.72 -31.21
CA ARG A 71 14.30 8.97 -31.43
C ARG A 71 14.10 7.47 -31.20
N THR A 72 14.60 6.66 -32.12
CA THR A 72 14.46 5.19 -32.10
C THR A 72 15.80 4.46 -31.92
N GLY A 73 16.93 5.17 -31.91
CA GLY A 73 18.27 4.60 -31.74
C GLY A 73 19.34 5.63 -31.35
N ALA A 74 20.62 5.23 -31.45
CA ALA A 74 21.76 6.12 -31.21
C ALA A 74 22.09 6.93 -32.48
N GLN A 75 22.25 8.25 -32.32
CA GLN A 75 22.56 9.25 -33.35
C GLN A 75 21.53 9.39 -34.50
N GLY A 76 20.75 10.48 -34.48
CA GLY A 76 19.95 10.95 -35.62
C GLY A 76 18.74 10.09 -36.04
N GLU A 77 18.69 8.81 -35.66
CA GLU A 77 17.66 7.87 -36.06
C GLU A 77 16.30 8.16 -35.38
N VAL A 78 15.25 8.26 -36.20
CA VAL A 78 13.89 8.64 -35.77
C VAL A 78 12.79 7.70 -36.28
N ASP A 79 11.63 7.74 -35.61
CA ASP A 79 10.41 7.02 -36.00
C ASP A 79 9.82 7.55 -37.33
N ARG A 80 9.06 6.72 -38.04
CA ARG A 80 8.29 7.06 -39.25
C ARG A 80 6.97 7.79 -38.92
N ARG A 81 6.93 8.52 -37.81
CA ARG A 81 5.76 9.26 -37.32
C ARG A 81 6.22 10.54 -36.63
N LEU A 82 5.46 11.61 -36.82
CA LEU A 82 5.57 12.83 -36.04
C LEU A 82 4.61 12.77 -34.85
N TRP A 83 5.06 13.28 -33.71
CA TRP A 83 4.26 13.38 -32.50
C TRP A 83 3.92 14.84 -32.26
N CYS A 84 2.63 15.16 -32.26
CA CYS A 84 2.19 16.54 -32.28
C CYS A 84 1.36 16.85 -31.02
N GLY A 85 1.75 17.91 -30.32
CA GLY A 85 1.19 18.32 -29.03
C GLY A 85 1.85 19.61 -28.54
N PRO A 86 1.45 20.14 -27.37
CA PRO A 86 0.44 19.63 -26.46
C PRO A 86 -1.01 19.83 -26.96
N VAL A 87 -1.85 18.80 -26.84
CA VAL A 87 -3.31 18.86 -27.10
C VAL A 87 -4.08 18.18 -25.97
N GLN A 88 -5.41 18.25 -26.00
CA GLN A 88 -6.31 17.54 -25.09
C GLN A 88 -7.30 16.72 -25.92
N VAL A 89 -7.31 15.40 -25.72
CA VAL A 89 -8.26 14.49 -26.36
C VAL A 89 -9.56 14.46 -25.54
N PRO A 90 -10.75 14.52 -26.16
CA PRO A 90 -12.00 14.44 -25.42
C PRO A 90 -12.10 13.18 -24.54
N GLY A 91 -12.51 13.37 -23.29
CA GLY A 91 -12.68 12.28 -22.32
C GLY A 91 -11.41 11.85 -21.57
N THR A 92 -10.25 12.47 -21.82
CA THR A 92 -9.05 12.29 -21.01
C THR A 92 -9.02 13.29 -19.83
N ALA A 93 -8.30 12.97 -18.75
CA ALA A 93 -8.09 13.91 -17.64
C ALA A 93 -7.34 15.17 -18.11
N ALA A 94 -7.43 16.28 -17.35
CA ALA A 94 -6.83 17.57 -17.68
C ALA A 94 -5.29 17.56 -17.66
N SER A 95 -4.68 16.91 -18.65
CA SER A 95 -3.24 16.83 -18.86
C SER A 95 -2.92 16.92 -20.35
N THR A 96 -1.63 17.08 -20.66
CA THR A 96 -1.12 17.10 -22.03
C THR A 96 -1.24 15.73 -22.70
N ASP A 97 -1.90 15.67 -23.85
CA ASP A 97 -1.96 14.52 -24.75
C ASP A 97 -1.15 14.79 -26.04
N TRP A 98 -0.81 13.71 -26.76
CA TRP A 98 -0.09 13.75 -28.03
C TRP A 98 -0.86 13.00 -29.13
N VAL A 99 -0.82 13.53 -30.35
CA VAL A 99 -1.43 12.89 -31.53
C VAL A 99 -0.33 12.43 -32.48
N PRO A 100 -0.26 11.13 -32.82
CA PRO A 100 0.66 10.64 -33.83
C PRO A 100 0.18 11.02 -35.24
N VAL A 101 1.10 11.51 -36.06
CA VAL A 101 0.90 11.85 -37.46
C VAL A 101 1.83 10.95 -38.29
N PRO A 102 1.29 9.91 -38.95
CA PRO A 102 2.11 8.99 -39.72
C PRO A 102 2.81 9.66 -40.91
N LEU A 103 3.99 9.14 -41.24
CA LEU A 103 4.73 9.54 -42.43
C LEU A 103 4.76 8.38 -43.42
N LYS A 104 4.26 8.63 -44.62
CA LYS A 104 4.26 7.66 -45.71
C LYS A 104 5.51 7.82 -46.56
N GLU A 105 6.25 6.73 -46.74
CA GLU A 105 7.37 6.68 -47.67
C GLU A 105 6.88 6.71 -49.11
N VAL A 106 7.33 7.72 -49.86
CA VAL A 106 6.94 7.90 -51.27
C VAL A 106 8.08 7.61 -52.24
N GLU A 107 9.33 7.75 -51.79
CA GLU A 107 10.49 7.47 -52.60
C GLU A 107 11.73 7.22 -51.72
N GLN A 108 12.58 6.29 -52.15
CA GLN A 108 13.85 6.00 -51.50
C GLN A 108 14.97 5.95 -52.53
N ASN A 109 15.97 6.80 -52.37
CA ASN A 109 17.15 6.83 -53.25
C ASN A 109 18.44 7.11 -52.45
N ASP A 110 19.57 7.28 -53.14
CA ASP A 110 20.87 7.57 -52.52
C ASP A 110 20.93 8.96 -51.87
N GLY A 111 20.02 9.87 -52.25
CA GLY A 111 19.86 11.19 -51.68
C GLY A 111 19.02 11.24 -50.39
N GLY A 112 18.37 10.13 -50.02
CA GLY A 112 17.60 10.01 -48.78
C GLY A 112 16.24 9.34 -48.93
N VAL A 113 15.44 9.44 -47.86
CA VAL A 113 14.05 8.97 -47.81
C VAL A 113 13.12 10.17 -47.96
N ARG A 114 12.28 10.16 -48.99
CA ARG A 114 11.22 11.16 -49.19
C ARG A 114 9.94 10.62 -48.56
N LEU A 115 9.34 11.43 -47.69
CA LEU A 115 8.13 11.10 -46.95
C LEU A 115 7.03 12.12 -47.28
N GLU A 116 5.79 11.72 -47.06
CA GLU A 116 4.62 12.60 -47.07
C GLU A 116 3.83 12.45 -45.77
N VAL A 117 3.23 13.54 -45.30
CA VAL A 117 2.42 13.56 -44.08
C VAL A 117 1.05 12.93 -44.35
N GLU A 118 0.67 11.95 -43.54
CA GLU A 118 -0.68 11.39 -43.54
C GLU A 118 -1.58 12.10 -42.50
N PRO A 119 -2.92 11.94 -42.58
CA PRO A 119 -3.83 12.56 -41.61
C PRO A 119 -3.51 12.17 -40.15
N PRO A 120 -3.68 13.10 -39.18
CA PRO A 120 -3.45 12.82 -37.76
C PRO A 120 -4.31 11.67 -37.25
N GLN A 121 -3.70 10.70 -36.57
CA GLN A 121 -4.41 9.58 -35.97
C GLN A 121 -4.86 9.95 -34.55
N VAL A 122 -5.97 10.69 -34.48
CA VAL A 122 -6.57 11.10 -33.20
C VAL A 122 -6.99 9.85 -32.41
N PRO A 123 -6.53 9.68 -31.17
CA PRO A 123 -6.98 8.58 -30.31
C PRO A 123 -8.49 8.64 -30.06
N GLY A 124 -9.12 7.49 -29.85
CA GLY A 124 -10.54 7.45 -29.46
C GLY A 124 -10.80 8.19 -28.14
N PRO A 125 -12.04 8.63 -27.86
CA PRO A 125 -12.36 9.34 -26.63
C PRO A 125 -11.92 8.57 -25.38
N GLY A 126 -11.28 9.26 -24.42
CA GLY A 126 -10.72 8.65 -23.21
C GLY A 126 -9.45 7.81 -23.40
N SER A 127 -8.94 7.68 -24.63
CA SER A 127 -7.67 7.00 -24.93
C SER A 127 -6.55 8.02 -25.16
N ARG A 128 -5.32 7.66 -24.79
CA ARG A 128 -4.12 8.48 -24.99
C ARG A 128 -3.14 7.79 -25.92
N SER A 129 -2.41 8.60 -26.68
CA SER A 129 -1.19 8.17 -27.36
C SER A 129 -0.03 8.98 -26.77
N THR A 130 1.07 8.30 -26.48
CA THR A 130 2.25 8.93 -25.87
C THR A 130 3.50 8.48 -26.62
N PRO A 131 4.35 9.41 -27.10
CA PRO A 131 5.63 9.04 -27.67
C PRO A 131 6.51 8.39 -26.59
N LEU A 132 7.41 7.49 -26.99
CA LEU A 132 8.42 6.92 -26.10
C LEU A 132 9.79 7.55 -26.40
N GLY A 133 10.61 7.72 -25.37
CA GLY A 133 12.00 8.17 -25.51
C GLY A 133 12.17 9.69 -25.62
N ARG A 134 13.09 10.13 -26.48
CA ARG A 134 13.40 11.56 -26.64
C ARG A 134 12.80 12.11 -27.93
N LEU A 135 12.11 13.23 -27.82
CA LEU A 135 11.58 14.02 -28.92
C LEU A 135 12.63 15.02 -29.41
N VAL A 136 12.75 15.15 -30.72
CA VAL A 136 13.68 16.08 -31.38
C VAL A 136 12.99 16.85 -32.50
N ARG A 137 13.35 18.12 -32.66
CA ARG A 137 12.94 18.97 -33.78
C ARG A 137 14.12 19.32 -34.67
N THR A 138 13.82 19.68 -35.92
CA THR A 138 14.84 20.12 -36.89
C THR A 138 15.50 21.44 -36.50
N ASP A 139 14.88 22.21 -35.61
CA ASP A 139 15.43 23.43 -35.00
C ASP A 139 16.40 23.16 -33.83
N GLY A 140 16.72 21.89 -33.56
CA GLY A 140 17.65 21.49 -32.51
C GLY A 140 17.04 21.43 -31.11
N ARG A 141 15.76 21.79 -30.93
CA ARG A 141 15.08 21.59 -29.64
C ARG A 141 14.86 20.11 -29.38
N GLU A 142 15.11 19.71 -28.14
CA GLU A 142 14.81 18.38 -27.61
C GLU A 142 13.79 18.51 -26.48
N ALA A 143 12.92 17.51 -26.35
CA ALA A 143 12.01 17.35 -25.23
C ALA A 143 11.97 15.86 -24.85
N ASP A 144 11.76 15.54 -23.59
CA ASP A 144 11.49 14.15 -23.22
C ASP A 144 10.04 13.82 -23.59
N ALA A 145 9.84 12.71 -24.30
CA ALA A 145 8.52 12.25 -24.73
C ALA A 145 7.63 11.88 -23.54
N ASP A 146 8.27 11.62 -22.40
CA ASP A 146 7.67 11.03 -21.23
C ASP A 146 7.35 12.09 -20.16
N GLN A 147 6.08 12.48 -20.10
CA GLN A 147 5.48 13.00 -18.89
C GLN A 147 4.30 12.12 -18.44
N GLY A 148 4.23 10.86 -18.89
CA GLY A 148 3.04 10.01 -18.72
C GLY A 148 3.27 8.54 -18.38
N ALA A 149 4.48 8.00 -18.57
CA ALA A 149 4.85 6.67 -18.13
C ALA A 149 6.05 6.70 -17.16
N GLU A 150 5.82 6.27 -15.92
CA GLU A 150 6.89 6.16 -14.93
C GLU A 150 7.58 4.79 -15.11
N LEU A 151 8.92 4.77 -15.09
CA LEU A 151 9.68 3.52 -15.12
C LEU A 151 9.96 3.05 -13.68
N ALA A 152 9.51 1.84 -13.38
CA ALA A 152 9.78 1.14 -12.14
C ALA A 152 11.13 0.42 -12.24
N GLY A 153 12.16 1.03 -11.65
CA GLY A 153 13.47 0.40 -11.54
C GLY A 153 13.51 -0.79 -10.58
N PRO A 154 14.65 -1.49 -10.45
CA PRO A 154 14.74 -2.79 -9.77
C PRO A 154 14.37 -2.85 -8.29
N ASP A 155 14.23 -1.69 -7.66
CA ASP A 155 13.94 -1.53 -6.24
C ASP A 155 12.58 -0.87 -5.98
N PHE A 156 11.77 -0.73 -7.02
CA PHE A 156 10.49 -0.03 -6.95
C PHE A 156 9.51 -0.78 -6.04
N LEU A 157 8.93 -0.03 -5.09
CA LEU A 157 7.77 -0.43 -4.31
C LEU A 157 6.90 0.80 -4.04
N ALA A 158 5.61 0.68 -4.30
CA ALA A 158 4.61 1.70 -4.02
C ALA A 158 3.36 1.06 -3.38
N VAL A 159 2.80 1.74 -2.38
CA VAL A 159 1.49 1.39 -1.81
C VAL A 159 0.47 2.40 -2.32
N GLN A 160 -0.59 1.89 -2.94
CA GLN A 160 -1.64 2.67 -3.59
C GLN A 160 -3.01 2.29 -3.00
N PRO A 161 -3.99 3.20 -2.99
CA PRO A 161 -5.37 2.86 -2.67
C PRO A 161 -5.90 1.75 -3.58
N ASP A 162 -6.69 0.83 -3.03
CA ASP A 162 -7.41 -0.15 -3.83
C ASP A 162 -8.63 0.50 -4.48
N ASP A 163 -8.67 0.49 -5.81
CA ASP A 163 -9.78 1.03 -6.61
C ASP A 163 -10.68 -0.07 -7.19
N GLY A 164 -10.53 -1.32 -6.71
CA GLY A 164 -11.37 -2.44 -7.10
C GLY A 164 -10.97 -3.14 -8.40
N ARG A 165 -9.88 -2.72 -9.06
CA ARG A 165 -9.38 -3.38 -10.28
C ARG A 165 -9.21 -4.90 -10.10
N PRO A 166 -9.60 -5.72 -11.08
CA PRO A 166 -9.52 -7.17 -10.95
C PRO A 166 -8.05 -7.63 -10.89
N LEU A 167 -7.78 -8.60 -10.02
CA LEU A 167 -6.52 -9.34 -9.91
C LEU A 167 -6.86 -10.82 -9.75
N ASP A 168 -5.91 -11.70 -10.02
CA ASP A 168 -6.08 -13.13 -9.79
C ASP A 168 -6.20 -13.41 -8.29
N ALA A 169 -6.97 -14.44 -7.94
CA ALA A 169 -7.13 -14.84 -6.55
C ALA A 169 -5.78 -15.26 -5.95
N ALA A 170 -5.51 -14.76 -4.76
CA ALA A 170 -4.34 -15.11 -3.98
C ALA A 170 -4.73 -15.22 -2.50
N SER A 171 -3.93 -15.93 -1.73
CA SER A 171 -4.20 -16.16 -0.32
C SER A 171 -2.94 -15.97 0.52
N GLY A 172 -3.13 -15.79 1.81
CA GLY A 172 -2.05 -15.62 2.78
C GLY A 172 -2.48 -14.67 3.89
N LEU A 173 -2.03 -14.93 5.10
CA LEU A 173 -2.35 -14.12 6.27
C LEU A 173 -1.14 -14.05 7.18
N VAL A 174 -0.74 -12.84 7.53
CA VAL A 174 0.19 -12.56 8.62
C VAL A 174 -0.50 -11.63 9.61
N ARG A 175 -0.45 -11.95 10.91
CA ARG A 175 -1.15 -11.15 11.92
C ARG A 175 -0.44 -11.16 13.27
N ASP A 176 -0.48 -10.03 13.97
CA ASP A 176 -0.10 -9.94 15.37
C ASP A 176 -1.19 -9.24 16.17
N ASP A 177 -0.86 -8.68 17.34
CA ASP A 177 -1.84 -8.03 18.22
C ASP A 177 -2.22 -6.62 17.79
N GLN A 178 -1.49 -6.04 16.83
CA GLN A 178 -1.64 -4.65 16.38
C GLN A 178 -1.94 -4.52 14.89
N LEU A 179 -1.61 -5.54 14.07
CA LEU A 179 -1.79 -5.53 12.63
C LEU A 179 -2.11 -6.93 12.09
N ALA A 180 -3.13 -7.01 11.23
CA ALA A 180 -3.35 -8.15 10.36
C ALA A 180 -3.27 -7.71 8.89
N LEU A 181 -2.60 -8.52 8.07
CA LEU A 181 -2.48 -8.34 6.63
C LEU A 181 -2.89 -9.63 5.93
N ARG A 182 -3.91 -9.56 5.09
CA ARG A 182 -4.41 -10.67 4.29
C ARG A 182 -4.15 -10.41 2.82
N ILE A 183 -3.53 -11.36 2.13
CA ILE A 183 -3.42 -11.35 0.68
C ILE A 183 -4.76 -11.77 0.11
N THR A 184 -5.31 -10.96 -0.80
CA THR A 184 -6.62 -11.21 -1.43
C THR A 184 -6.57 -11.18 -2.96
N GLY A 185 -5.45 -10.75 -3.54
CA GLY A 185 -5.26 -10.83 -4.98
C GLY A 185 -3.81 -10.61 -5.40
N TYR A 186 -3.45 -11.08 -6.59
CA TYR A 186 -2.11 -10.97 -7.16
C TYR A 186 -2.18 -10.78 -8.67
N GLY A 187 -1.19 -10.09 -9.25
CA GLY A 187 -1.05 -9.93 -10.69
C GLY A 187 0.38 -9.68 -11.09
N SER A 188 0.69 -10.02 -12.34
CA SER A 188 2.00 -9.76 -12.99
C SER A 188 1.80 -9.01 -14.30
N PRO A 189 1.31 -7.76 -14.26
CA PRO A 189 0.98 -7.04 -15.48
C PRO A 189 2.26 -6.54 -16.18
N GLU A 190 2.16 -6.28 -17.49
CA GLU A 190 3.23 -5.60 -18.24
C GLU A 190 3.30 -4.10 -17.91
N SER A 191 2.16 -3.50 -17.56
CA SER A 191 2.06 -2.12 -17.11
C SER A 191 0.95 -1.91 -16.07
N TRP A 192 1.05 -0.84 -15.29
CA TRP A 192 0.11 -0.54 -14.21
C TRP A 192 -0.29 0.94 -14.17
N THR A 193 -1.56 1.25 -14.37
CA THR A 193 -2.04 2.63 -14.33
C THR A 193 -2.04 3.18 -12.90
N THR A 194 -1.36 4.31 -12.69
CA THR A 194 -1.31 5.07 -11.43
C THR A 194 -1.98 6.44 -11.62
N GLU A 195 -2.15 7.19 -10.54
CA GLU A 195 -2.61 8.59 -10.60
C GLU A 195 -1.69 9.50 -11.44
N ARG A 196 -0.40 9.14 -11.58
CA ARG A 196 0.60 9.88 -12.34
C ARG A 196 0.69 9.45 -13.80
N GLY A 197 0.00 8.38 -14.18
CA GLY A 197 0.11 7.77 -15.50
C GLY A 197 0.50 6.29 -15.43
N GLU A 198 0.96 5.76 -16.55
CA GLU A 198 1.24 4.32 -16.71
C GLU A 198 2.60 3.94 -16.11
N LEU A 199 2.66 3.02 -15.17
CA LEU A 199 3.92 2.48 -14.66
C LEU A 199 4.36 1.27 -15.49
N ARG A 200 5.61 1.20 -15.91
CA ARG A 200 6.20 0.03 -16.60
C ARG A 200 7.49 -0.41 -15.92
N ALA A 201 7.80 -1.70 -15.97
CA ALA A 201 9.09 -2.18 -15.47
C ALA A 201 10.25 -1.74 -16.38
N GLU A 202 11.39 -1.42 -15.77
CA GLU A 202 12.66 -1.28 -16.49
C GLU A 202 13.18 -2.63 -17.01
N HIS A 203 14.23 -2.60 -17.84
CA HIS A 203 14.86 -3.81 -18.35
C HIS A 203 15.45 -4.67 -17.22
N GLY A 204 15.19 -5.97 -17.24
CA GLY A 204 15.72 -6.94 -16.27
C GLY A 204 14.81 -7.18 -15.06
N VAL A 205 13.68 -6.48 -14.96
CA VAL A 205 12.68 -6.65 -13.90
C VAL A 205 11.26 -6.71 -14.45
N ARG A 206 10.32 -7.20 -13.65
CA ARG A 206 8.89 -7.29 -13.97
C ARG A 206 8.06 -6.65 -12.87
N LEU A 207 6.93 -6.07 -13.25
CA LEU A 207 5.94 -5.60 -12.30
C LEU A 207 5.20 -6.77 -11.65
N ARG A 208 4.87 -6.55 -10.38
CA ARG A 208 3.96 -7.34 -9.57
C ARG A 208 2.99 -6.41 -8.87
N VAL A 209 1.78 -6.89 -8.68
CA VAL A 209 0.74 -6.19 -7.94
C VAL A 209 0.15 -7.16 -6.93
N LEU A 210 0.17 -6.79 -5.67
CA LEU A 210 -0.41 -7.55 -4.57
C LEU A 210 -1.56 -6.73 -3.98
N ARG A 211 -2.75 -7.31 -3.90
CA ARG A 211 -3.84 -6.73 -3.11
C ARG A 211 -3.78 -7.25 -1.69
N LEU A 212 -3.68 -6.32 -0.75
CA LEU A 212 -3.67 -6.60 0.69
C LEU A 212 -4.92 -6.00 1.34
N SER A 213 -5.61 -6.79 2.15
CA SER A 213 -6.53 -6.30 3.16
C SER A 213 -5.78 -6.07 4.47
N VAL A 214 -5.92 -4.87 5.03
CA VAL A 214 -5.21 -4.36 6.19
C VAL A 214 -6.21 -4.13 7.32
N GLU A 215 -5.87 -4.58 8.52
CA GLU A 215 -6.61 -4.31 9.75
C GLU A 215 -5.66 -3.96 10.89
N ARG A 216 -5.71 -2.71 11.37
CA ARG A 216 -4.96 -2.26 12.56
C ARG A 216 -5.77 -2.52 13.81
N LEU A 217 -5.38 -3.57 14.51
CA LEU A 217 -6.05 -4.06 15.72
C LEU A 217 -5.89 -3.12 16.94
N ARG A 218 -5.10 -2.04 16.82
CA ARG A 218 -4.96 -0.99 17.86
C ARG A 218 -6.25 -0.24 18.19
N GLU A 219 -7.24 -0.23 17.29
CA GLU A 219 -8.57 0.31 17.57
C GLU A 219 -9.41 -0.65 18.41
N THR A 220 -9.21 -1.96 18.22
CA THR A 220 -9.97 -2.99 18.92
C THR A 220 -9.39 -3.32 20.30
N ASP A 221 -8.14 -2.94 20.56
CA ASP A 221 -7.50 -3.13 21.85
C ASP A 221 -7.07 -1.83 22.53
N SER A 222 -7.96 -1.33 23.39
CA SER A 222 -7.76 -0.10 24.15
C SER A 222 -6.53 -0.10 25.07
N ALA A 223 -5.90 -1.25 25.38
CA ALA A 223 -4.70 -1.27 26.24
C ALA A 223 -3.53 -0.52 25.59
N PHE A 224 -3.36 -0.65 24.28
CA PHE A 224 -2.27 0.01 23.57
C PHE A 224 -2.38 1.54 23.58
N ARG A 225 -3.56 2.09 23.92
CA ARG A 225 -3.79 3.53 24.12
C ARG A 225 -3.63 3.98 25.58
N GLN A 226 -3.47 3.05 26.53
CA GLN A 226 -3.37 3.40 27.96
C GLN A 226 -2.00 3.96 28.30
N THR A 227 -1.95 4.80 29.32
CA THR A 227 -0.72 5.35 29.90
C THR A 227 -0.88 5.43 31.43
N PRO A 228 0.19 5.23 32.23
CA PRO A 228 1.59 5.04 31.84
C PRO A 228 1.96 3.58 31.54
N TRP A 229 3.04 3.39 30.79
CA TRP A 229 3.68 2.08 30.57
C TRP A 229 4.92 1.90 31.45
N THR A 230 5.17 0.67 31.88
CA THR A 230 6.42 0.25 32.51
C THR A 230 7.31 -0.41 31.48
N GLY A 231 8.56 0.02 31.38
CA GLY A 231 9.52 -0.48 30.39
C GLY A 231 9.32 0.17 29.03
N TRP A 232 9.37 -0.62 27.96
CA TRP A 232 9.21 -0.13 26.59
C TRP A 232 7.74 0.02 26.22
N LEU A 233 7.40 1.14 25.58
CA LEU A 233 6.13 1.29 24.89
C LEU A 233 6.01 0.19 23.81
N PRO A 234 4.82 -0.39 23.61
CA PRO A 234 4.58 -1.29 22.50
C PRO A 234 5.01 -0.64 21.19
N GLN A 235 5.92 -1.30 20.48
CA GLN A 235 6.36 -0.85 19.17
C GLN A 235 5.34 -1.31 18.12
N PRO A 236 5.00 -0.47 17.15
CA PRO A 236 4.20 -0.91 16.01
C PRO A 236 4.90 -2.08 15.29
N PRO A 237 4.15 -3.05 14.75
CA PRO A 237 4.71 -4.08 13.91
C PRO A 237 5.25 -3.50 12.60
N GLU A 238 6.28 -4.14 12.07
CA GLU A 238 6.86 -3.83 10.77
C GLU A 238 6.41 -4.89 9.76
N ALA A 239 5.62 -4.45 8.78
CA ALA A 239 5.30 -5.27 7.62
C ALA A 239 6.31 -5.00 6.50
N ALA A 240 6.71 -6.05 5.79
CA ALA A 240 7.65 -5.94 4.67
C ALA A 240 7.29 -6.92 3.57
N LEU A 241 7.65 -6.57 2.34
CA LEU A 241 7.68 -7.48 1.22
C LEU A 241 9.13 -7.93 0.98
N GLN A 242 9.36 -9.23 1.03
CA GLN A 242 10.64 -9.83 0.69
C GLN A 242 10.60 -10.34 -0.73
N VAL A 243 11.52 -9.86 -1.55
CA VAL A 243 11.74 -10.26 -2.94
C VAL A 243 13.17 -10.81 -3.07
N PRO A 244 13.54 -11.46 -4.19
CA PRO A 244 14.88 -12.02 -4.35
C PRO A 244 15.99 -10.99 -4.08
N GLY A 245 16.85 -11.28 -3.11
CA GLY A 245 17.98 -10.42 -2.74
C GLY A 245 17.62 -9.20 -1.88
N LYS A 246 16.34 -8.94 -1.57
CA LYS A 246 15.95 -7.70 -0.87
C LYS A 246 14.70 -7.80 0.01
N ARG A 247 14.66 -6.98 1.04
CA ARG A 247 13.50 -6.76 1.90
C ARG A 247 13.06 -5.30 1.81
N HIS A 248 11.82 -5.06 1.44
CA HIS A 248 11.22 -3.73 1.35
C HIS A 248 10.19 -3.55 2.47
N PRO A 249 10.45 -2.68 3.46
CA PRO A 249 9.43 -2.30 4.43
C PRO A 249 8.23 -1.67 3.73
N LEU A 250 7.02 -2.07 4.11
CA LEU A 250 5.80 -1.43 3.64
C LEU A 250 5.65 -0.09 4.39
N PRO A 251 5.51 1.06 3.68
CA PRO A 251 5.37 2.36 4.32
C PRO A 251 4.13 2.40 5.22
N THR A 252 4.36 2.40 6.54
CA THR A 252 3.26 2.36 7.51
C THR A 252 2.37 3.59 7.46
N ASP A 253 2.82 4.73 6.95
CA ASP A 253 2.00 5.93 6.73
C ASP A 253 1.02 5.77 5.56
N ARG A 254 1.25 4.80 4.65
CA ARG A 254 0.42 4.53 3.47
C ARG A 254 -0.56 3.36 3.66
N LEU A 255 -0.41 2.59 4.73
CA LEU A 255 -1.35 1.53 5.08
C LEU A 255 -2.54 2.11 5.85
N PRO A 256 -3.80 1.87 5.41
CA PRO A 256 -4.98 2.35 6.11
C PRO A 256 -5.11 1.74 7.51
N GLU A 257 -5.99 2.30 8.34
CA GLU A 257 -6.38 1.65 9.60
C GLU A 257 -7.12 0.34 9.32
N THR A 258 -8.13 0.39 8.45
CA THR A 258 -8.88 -0.78 7.99
C THR A 258 -9.21 -0.56 6.51
N GLY A 259 -9.00 -1.56 5.66
CA GLY A 259 -9.36 -1.48 4.24
C GLY A 259 -8.46 -2.32 3.34
N SER A 260 -8.47 -2.02 2.04
CA SER A 260 -7.63 -2.71 1.06
C SER A 260 -6.67 -1.73 0.38
N VAL A 261 -5.50 -2.23 -0.02
CA VAL A 261 -4.47 -1.49 -0.78
C VAL A 261 -3.88 -2.36 -1.87
N PHE A 262 -3.34 -1.72 -2.89
CA PHE A 262 -2.40 -2.36 -3.81
C PHE A 262 -0.97 -2.07 -3.40
N VAL A 263 -0.14 -3.11 -3.39
CA VAL A 263 1.31 -2.99 -3.33
C VAL A 263 1.85 -3.32 -4.71
N VAL A 264 2.38 -2.31 -5.40
CA VAL A 264 2.98 -2.43 -6.72
C VAL A 264 4.48 -2.44 -6.55
N TYR A 265 5.15 -3.46 -7.06
CA TYR A 265 6.59 -3.65 -6.85
C TYR A 265 7.24 -4.33 -8.05
N THR A 266 8.56 -4.35 -8.06
CA THR A 266 9.36 -5.03 -9.09
C THR A 266 10.05 -6.27 -8.55
N VAL A 267 10.22 -7.27 -9.43
CA VAL A 267 10.94 -8.51 -9.16
C VAL A 267 11.88 -8.78 -10.34
N PRO A 268 13.11 -9.31 -10.13
CA PRO A 268 14.00 -9.68 -11.23
C PRO A 268 13.35 -10.63 -12.25
N ASP A 269 13.71 -10.49 -13.53
CA ASP A 269 13.23 -11.35 -14.61
C ASP A 269 13.53 -12.85 -14.39
N ALA A 270 14.64 -13.14 -13.71
CA ALA A 270 15.02 -14.49 -13.30
C ALA A 270 14.05 -15.11 -12.27
N GLY A 271 13.18 -14.28 -11.68
CA GLY A 271 12.24 -14.67 -10.63
C GLY A 271 12.92 -14.96 -9.30
N GLY A 272 12.19 -15.63 -8.42
CA GLY A 272 12.65 -16.12 -7.12
C GLY A 272 11.54 -16.05 -6.07
N GLN A 273 11.88 -16.35 -4.82
CA GLN A 273 10.90 -16.38 -3.73
C GLN A 273 10.41 -14.97 -3.37
N GLU A 274 9.09 -14.79 -3.41
CA GLU A 274 8.38 -13.59 -2.96
C GLU A 274 7.64 -13.93 -1.65
N ALA A 275 7.73 -13.08 -0.63
CA ALA A 275 7.08 -13.32 0.66
C ALA A 275 6.57 -12.05 1.31
N LEU A 276 5.35 -12.11 1.85
CA LEU A 276 4.85 -11.10 2.78
C LEU A 276 5.35 -11.45 4.19
N VAL A 277 5.96 -10.49 4.86
CA VAL A 277 6.61 -10.66 6.15
C VAL A 277 6.03 -9.70 7.17
N LEU A 278 5.75 -10.19 8.37
CA LEU A 278 5.34 -9.38 9.52
C LEU A 278 6.28 -9.63 10.69
N ASN A 279 6.90 -8.56 11.20
CA ASN A 279 7.75 -8.55 12.38
C ASN A 279 7.09 -7.79 13.52
N THR A 280 7.08 -8.36 14.72
CA THR A 280 6.76 -7.61 15.94
C THR A 280 8.05 -7.06 16.55
N VAL A 281 8.25 -5.74 16.49
CA VAL A 281 9.53 -5.06 16.77
C VAL A 281 9.93 -5.06 18.27
N GLY A 282 8.99 -5.29 19.19
CA GLY A 282 9.21 -5.15 20.65
C GLY A 282 10.03 -6.27 21.32
N ALA A 283 10.20 -7.43 20.70
CA ALA A 283 11.04 -8.51 21.20
C ALA A 283 11.61 -9.27 20.01
N LYS A 284 12.93 -9.29 19.87
CA LYS A 284 13.64 -9.98 18.78
C LYS A 284 12.91 -11.24 18.31
N SER A 285 12.56 -11.30 17.01
CA SER A 285 12.30 -12.50 16.18
C SER A 285 10.93 -13.20 16.22
N LEU A 286 9.81 -12.48 16.27
CA LEU A 286 8.53 -13.05 15.78
C LEU A 286 8.28 -12.56 14.36
N GLU A 287 8.92 -13.29 13.45
CA GLU A 287 8.72 -13.13 12.02
C GLU A 287 7.69 -14.16 11.56
N GLN A 288 6.62 -13.69 10.94
CA GLN A 288 5.73 -14.52 10.13
C GLN A 288 6.06 -14.25 8.67
N ARG A 289 6.10 -15.31 7.88
CA ARG A 289 6.34 -15.22 6.43
C ARG A 289 5.32 -16.10 5.73
N VAL A 290 4.69 -15.54 4.72
CA VAL A 290 3.85 -16.30 3.79
C VAL A 290 4.34 -16.04 2.37
N GLU A 291 4.42 -17.10 1.58
CA GLU A 291 4.78 -17.03 0.17
C GLU A 291 3.70 -16.27 -0.61
N VAL A 292 4.12 -15.46 -1.56
CA VAL A 292 3.22 -14.77 -2.50
C VAL A 292 3.29 -15.49 -3.85
N PRO A 293 2.16 -15.83 -4.50
CA PRO A 293 0.77 -15.57 -4.10
C PRO A 293 0.09 -16.72 -3.34
N SER A 294 0.81 -17.83 -3.09
CA SER A 294 0.21 -19.07 -2.57
C SER A 294 -0.35 -18.94 -1.15
N GLY A 295 0.26 -18.09 -0.33
CA GLY A 295 -0.04 -17.95 1.09
C GLY A 295 0.56 -19.06 1.94
N ALA A 296 1.36 -19.95 1.35
CA ALA A 296 2.03 -21.02 2.09
C ALA A 296 2.95 -20.41 3.14
N ALA A 297 2.87 -20.91 4.38
CA ALA A 297 3.77 -20.46 5.43
C ALA A 297 5.22 -20.79 5.04
N LEU A 298 6.11 -19.79 5.15
CA LEU A 298 7.54 -19.94 4.86
C LEU A 298 8.34 -19.95 6.16
N GLY A 299 9.32 -20.84 6.21
CA GLY A 299 10.12 -21.07 7.42
C GLY A 299 9.32 -21.76 8.52
N GLU A 300 9.84 -21.67 9.75
CA GLU A 300 9.22 -22.27 10.92
C GLU A 300 8.81 -21.19 11.92
N PRO A 301 7.63 -20.54 11.74
CA PRO A 301 7.15 -19.57 12.71
C PRO A 301 6.93 -20.26 14.06
N VAL A 302 6.95 -19.49 15.15
CA VAL A 302 6.67 -20.03 16.49
C VAL A 302 5.31 -20.73 16.49
N PRO A 303 5.12 -21.89 17.16
CA PRO A 303 3.88 -22.66 17.06
C PRO A 303 2.59 -21.87 17.32
N ALA A 304 2.65 -20.86 18.20
CA ALA A 304 1.52 -19.96 18.47
C ALA A 304 1.03 -19.17 17.24
N LEU A 305 1.94 -18.91 16.28
CA LEU A 305 1.71 -18.16 15.04
C LEU A 305 1.45 -19.08 13.84
N ARG A 306 1.57 -20.41 13.98
CA ARG A 306 1.28 -21.39 12.91
C ARG A 306 -0.21 -21.62 12.70
N ARG A 307 -1.05 -21.12 13.61
CA ARG A 307 -2.47 -21.43 13.62
C ARG A 307 -3.24 -20.60 12.60
N PRO A 308 -4.33 -21.14 12.05
CA PRO A 308 -5.24 -20.34 11.24
C PRO A 308 -5.84 -19.18 12.06
N ALA A 309 -6.58 -18.34 11.35
CA ALA A 309 -7.37 -17.29 11.98
C ALA A 309 -8.74 -17.81 12.39
N GLY A 310 -9.09 -17.54 13.65
CA GLY A 310 -10.34 -17.98 14.24
C GLY A 310 -11.55 -17.34 13.58
N PRO A 311 -12.76 -17.78 13.94
CA PRO A 311 -13.97 -17.16 13.42
C PRO A 311 -13.98 -15.65 13.76
N GLU A 312 -14.41 -14.83 12.80
CA GLU A 312 -14.50 -13.37 12.98
C GLU A 312 -15.40 -12.98 14.16
N GLN A 313 -16.42 -13.79 14.43
CA GLN A 313 -17.33 -13.66 15.57
C GLN A 313 -17.23 -14.92 16.44
N PRO A 314 -16.33 -14.94 17.44
CA PRO A 314 -16.30 -16.04 18.40
C PRO A 314 -17.62 -16.08 19.17
N THR A 315 -18.13 -17.29 19.42
CA THR A 315 -19.33 -17.46 20.27
C THR A 315 -18.94 -17.22 21.72
N PRO A 316 -19.55 -16.23 22.42
CA PRO A 316 -19.23 -15.99 23.81
C PRO A 316 -19.58 -17.20 24.68
N VAL A 317 -18.68 -17.52 25.61
CA VAL A 317 -18.86 -18.63 26.55
C VAL A 317 -19.11 -18.04 27.94
N ALA A 318 -20.23 -18.39 28.57
CA ALA A 318 -20.63 -17.81 29.85
C ALA A 318 -20.54 -18.83 30.99
N GLN A 319 -20.08 -18.36 32.15
CA GLN A 319 -20.11 -19.06 33.42
C GLN A 319 -21.07 -18.34 34.35
N ARG A 320 -21.96 -19.06 35.03
CA ARG A 320 -22.78 -18.45 36.08
C ARG A 320 -21.92 -18.13 37.30
N VAL A 321 -22.17 -16.98 37.93
CA VAL A 321 -21.51 -16.55 39.15
C VAL A 321 -22.51 -15.80 40.00
N LYS A 322 -22.42 -15.98 41.32
CA LYS A 322 -23.18 -15.20 42.29
C LYS A 322 -22.24 -14.39 43.17
N VAL A 323 -22.55 -13.10 43.32
CA VAL A 323 -21.75 -12.13 44.07
C VAL A 323 -22.64 -11.48 45.12
N GLY A 324 -22.35 -11.72 46.40
CA GLY A 324 -23.10 -11.12 47.50
C GLY A 324 -24.60 -11.40 47.46
N GLY A 325 -25.00 -12.59 47.00
CA GLY A 325 -26.42 -12.96 46.86
C GLY A 325 -27.00 -12.73 45.46
N LYS A 326 -26.42 -11.86 44.64
CA LYS A 326 -26.93 -11.53 43.29
C LYS A 326 -26.34 -12.48 42.24
N GLU A 327 -27.21 -13.16 41.51
CA GLU A 327 -26.83 -14.04 40.40
C GLU A 327 -26.58 -13.23 39.12
N GLY A 328 -25.56 -13.62 38.37
CA GLY A 328 -25.23 -13.12 37.04
C GLY A 328 -24.30 -14.08 36.31
N SER A 329 -23.53 -13.56 35.34
CA SER A 329 -22.57 -14.39 34.59
C SER A 329 -21.27 -13.65 34.29
N LEU A 330 -20.18 -14.42 34.23
CA LEU A 330 -18.90 -14.00 33.67
C LEU A 330 -18.78 -14.57 32.27
N GLN A 331 -18.72 -13.71 31.25
CA GLN A 331 -18.67 -14.11 29.85
C GLN A 331 -17.28 -13.92 29.27
N VAL A 332 -16.79 -14.93 28.57
CA VAL A 332 -15.59 -14.86 27.74
C VAL A 332 -16.03 -14.42 26.34
N GLU A 333 -15.90 -13.11 26.08
CA GLU A 333 -16.38 -12.47 24.84
C GLU A 333 -15.41 -12.67 23.67
N ARG A 334 -14.11 -12.78 23.96
CA ARG A 334 -13.07 -12.95 22.94
C ARG A 334 -11.84 -13.63 23.53
N VAL A 335 -11.19 -14.46 22.71
CA VAL A 335 -9.90 -15.08 23.05
C VAL A 335 -8.82 -14.60 22.09
N ARG A 336 -7.61 -14.40 22.59
CA ARG A 336 -6.44 -14.07 21.77
C ARG A 336 -5.23 -14.86 22.25
N LEU A 337 -4.56 -15.54 21.33
CA LEU A 337 -3.30 -16.25 21.59
C LEU A 337 -2.14 -15.56 20.87
N GLY A 338 -1.02 -15.40 21.57
CA GLY A 338 0.18 -14.81 20.99
C GLY A 338 1.35 -14.92 21.95
N ARG A 339 2.50 -14.36 21.62
CA ARG A 339 3.66 -14.42 22.53
C ARG A 339 3.72 -13.28 23.52
N GLN A 340 3.01 -12.18 23.28
CA GLN A 340 3.06 -11.00 24.13
C GLN A 340 1.67 -10.50 24.42
N ARG A 341 1.40 -10.01 25.63
CA ARG A 341 0.10 -9.43 25.97
C ARG A 341 0.25 -8.25 26.90
N PRO A 342 -0.53 -7.18 26.69
CA PRO A 342 -0.58 -6.07 27.63
C PRO A 342 -1.21 -6.56 28.94
N VAL A 343 -0.55 -6.30 30.06
CA VAL A 343 -1.04 -6.61 31.40
C VAL A 343 -0.88 -5.40 32.30
N ASN A 344 -1.74 -5.28 33.30
CA ASN A 344 -1.58 -4.29 34.35
C ASN A 344 -0.60 -4.84 35.41
N VAL A 345 0.47 -4.10 35.70
CA VAL A 345 1.60 -4.57 36.51
C VAL A 345 1.38 -4.30 38.01
N ASP A 346 0.75 -3.19 38.36
CA ASP A 346 0.67 -2.69 39.75
C ASP A 346 -0.62 -1.92 40.07
N GLY A 347 -1.67 -2.13 39.29
CA GLY A 347 -2.92 -1.37 39.36
C GLY A 347 -2.88 -0.04 38.60
N GLN A 348 -1.69 0.49 38.28
CA GLN A 348 -1.53 1.86 37.78
C GLN A 348 -0.86 1.91 36.40
N ARG A 349 0.03 0.97 36.10
CA ARG A 349 0.83 0.95 34.86
C ARG A 349 0.57 -0.31 34.04
N TYR A 350 0.66 -0.16 32.73
CA TYR A 350 0.66 -1.28 31.78
C TYR A 350 2.09 -1.76 31.51
N GLY A 351 2.24 -3.05 31.26
CA GLY A 351 3.50 -3.67 30.83
C GLY A 351 3.21 -4.74 29.78
N LEU A 352 4.23 -5.07 28.97
CA LEU A 352 4.12 -6.11 27.97
C LEU A 352 4.68 -7.42 28.51
N ALA A 353 3.79 -8.34 28.92
CA ALA A 353 4.20 -9.68 29.29
C ALA A 353 4.65 -10.46 28.05
N THR A 354 5.62 -11.36 28.20
CA THR A 354 6.14 -12.21 27.12
C THR A 354 6.16 -13.66 27.58
N ALA A 355 5.78 -14.59 26.69
CA ALA A 355 5.80 -16.03 26.96
C ALA A 355 7.23 -16.50 27.32
N SER A 356 7.31 -17.37 28.32
CA SER A 356 8.55 -17.84 28.94
C SER A 356 9.44 -18.66 28.01
N ALA A 357 8.84 -19.37 27.03
CA ALA A 357 9.54 -20.24 26.10
C ALA A 357 8.90 -20.24 24.69
N PRO A 358 9.60 -20.73 23.64
CA PRO A 358 9.06 -20.77 22.27
C PRO A 358 7.86 -21.70 22.07
N ASP A 359 7.76 -22.79 22.85
CA ASP A 359 6.64 -23.74 22.84
C ASP A 359 5.44 -23.25 23.69
N LYS A 360 5.54 -22.05 24.28
CA LYS A 360 4.51 -21.43 25.09
C LYS A 360 3.89 -20.22 24.39
N ALA A 361 2.67 -19.91 24.78
CA ALA A 361 1.92 -18.75 24.34
C ALA A 361 1.19 -18.11 25.53
N LEU A 362 0.92 -16.81 25.40
CA LEU A 362 0.04 -16.07 26.28
C LEU A 362 -1.37 -16.08 25.70
N LEU A 363 -2.30 -16.63 26.47
CA LEU A 363 -3.74 -16.61 26.20
C LEU A 363 -4.36 -15.44 26.96
N GLU A 364 -4.90 -14.47 26.23
CA GLU A 364 -5.76 -13.41 26.76
C GLU A 364 -7.22 -13.82 26.59
N LEU A 365 -7.96 -13.86 27.70
CA LEU A 365 -9.40 -14.06 27.75
C LEU A 365 -10.05 -12.72 28.06
N ARG A 366 -10.86 -12.19 27.14
CA ARG A 366 -11.66 -10.98 27.38
C ARG A 366 -12.93 -11.32 28.11
N LEU A 367 -13.12 -10.66 29.24
CA LEU A 367 -14.18 -10.96 30.18
C LEU A 367 -15.18 -9.82 30.25
N GLN A 368 -16.46 -10.16 30.35
CA GLN A 368 -17.55 -9.24 30.62
C GLN A 368 -18.45 -9.82 31.71
N GLY A 369 -18.67 -9.07 32.79
CA GLY A 369 -19.72 -9.38 33.76
C GLY A 369 -21.09 -8.98 33.21
N LYS A 370 -22.08 -9.88 33.26
CA LYS A 370 -23.49 -9.56 32.98
C LYS A 370 -24.34 -9.80 34.22
N ASP A 371 -25.21 -8.84 34.50
CA ASP A 371 -26.12 -8.82 35.66
C ASP A 371 -25.42 -8.89 37.03
N LEU A 372 -24.11 -8.66 37.08
CA LEU A 372 -23.35 -8.61 38.32
C LEU A 372 -23.54 -7.24 39.02
N PRO A 373 -23.23 -7.13 40.33
CA PRO A 373 -23.19 -5.85 41.01
C PRO A 373 -22.10 -4.92 40.45
N GLU A 374 -22.45 -3.68 40.14
CA GLU A 374 -21.47 -2.64 39.77
C GLU A 374 -20.62 -2.26 41.00
N THR A 375 -19.31 -2.45 40.92
CA THR A 375 -18.34 -2.19 41.99
C THR A 375 -16.95 -2.12 41.40
N THR A 376 -15.99 -1.46 42.06
CA THR A 376 -14.58 -1.44 41.64
C THR A 376 -13.85 -2.70 42.15
N GLY A 377 -14.26 -3.88 41.68
CA GLY A 377 -13.79 -5.17 42.17
C GLY A 377 -12.65 -5.81 41.38
N ALA A 378 -12.43 -5.39 40.14
CA ALA A 378 -11.54 -6.06 39.18
C ALA A 378 -10.13 -6.41 39.70
N ALA A 379 -9.50 -5.53 40.49
CA ALA A 379 -8.16 -5.80 41.04
C ALA A 379 -8.18 -6.83 42.17
N LEU A 380 -9.28 -6.91 42.92
CA LEU A 380 -9.47 -7.76 44.09
C LEU A 380 -9.93 -9.18 43.71
N THR A 381 -10.65 -9.32 42.60
CA THR A 381 -11.20 -10.59 42.13
C THR A 381 -10.37 -11.26 41.05
N LYS A 382 -9.28 -10.63 40.57
CA LYS A 382 -8.45 -11.14 39.47
C LYS A 382 -7.94 -12.57 39.70
N ASP A 383 -7.58 -12.90 40.93
CA ASP A 383 -6.98 -14.20 41.28
C ASP A 383 -8.04 -15.31 41.47
N LEU A 384 -9.32 -14.93 41.50
CA LEU A 384 -10.43 -15.88 41.53
C LEU A 384 -10.71 -16.50 40.17
N VAL A 385 -10.33 -15.84 39.07
CA VAL A 385 -10.46 -16.41 37.72
C VAL A 385 -9.34 -17.41 37.50
N ALA A 386 -9.71 -18.67 37.34
CA ALA A 386 -8.80 -19.78 37.08
C ALA A 386 -8.99 -20.31 35.66
N VAL A 387 -7.87 -20.60 34.99
CA VAL A 387 -7.85 -21.25 33.68
C VAL A 387 -7.19 -22.61 33.85
N THR A 388 -7.86 -23.65 33.38
CA THR A 388 -7.41 -25.04 33.46
C THR A 388 -7.19 -25.59 32.06
N LEU A 389 -6.06 -26.26 31.85
CA LEU A 389 -5.70 -26.92 30.61
C LEU A 389 -6.49 -28.23 30.44
N PRO A 390 -6.52 -28.81 29.22
CA PRO A 390 -7.23 -30.08 28.97
C PRO A 390 -6.73 -31.26 29.80
N ASP A 391 -5.49 -31.21 30.29
CA ASP A 391 -4.90 -32.22 31.18
C ASP A 391 -5.30 -32.05 32.66
N GLY A 392 -6.14 -31.05 32.98
CA GLY A 392 -6.59 -30.75 34.33
C GLY A 392 -5.64 -29.84 35.14
N THR A 393 -4.49 -29.45 34.58
CA THR A 393 -3.54 -28.58 35.26
C THR A 393 -3.97 -27.11 35.18
N ARG A 394 -3.68 -26.32 36.22
CA ARG A 394 -3.95 -24.87 36.23
C ARG A 394 -2.89 -24.14 35.41
N ALA A 395 -3.33 -23.34 34.44
CA ALA A 395 -2.45 -22.48 33.66
C ALA A 395 -1.85 -21.37 34.54
N PRO A 396 -0.53 -21.10 34.49
CA PRO A 396 0.09 -20.02 35.25
C PRO A 396 -0.46 -18.66 34.86
N ALA A 397 -0.93 -17.88 35.84
CA ALA A 397 -1.36 -16.51 35.62
C ALA A 397 -0.16 -15.60 35.40
N VAL A 398 -0.20 -14.83 34.32
CA VAL A 398 0.85 -13.87 33.93
C VAL A 398 0.44 -12.45 34.27
N GLY A 399 -0.86 -12.15 34.18
CA GLY A 399 -1.40 -10.87 34.61
C GLY A 399 -2.88 -10.71 34.28
N ALA A 400 -3.41 -9.53 34.53
CA ALA A 400 -4.79 -9.17 34.22
C ALA A 400 -4.87 -7.73 33.73
N ARG A 401 -5.99 -7.38 33.11
CA ARG A 401 -6.30 -6.01 32.71
C ARG A 401 -7.50 -5.52 33.50
N TYR A 402 -7.32 -4.43 34.20
CA TYR A 402 -8.38 -3.82 35.02
C TYR A 402 -9.18 -2.81 34.18
N GLY A 403 -10.34 -2.41 34.69
CA GLY A 403 -11.31 -1.56 33.96
C GLY A 403 -12.67 -2.22 33.77
N GLY A 404 -12.91 -3.38 34.38
CA GLY A 404 -14.22 -3.98 34.53
C GLY A 404 -14.74 -3.70 35.93
N ASP A 405 -16.03 -3.91 36.15
CA ASP A 405 -16.65 -3.66 37.45
C ASP A 405 -16.18 -4.74 38.45
N THR A 406 -16.96 -5.80 38.61
CA THR A 406 -16.68 -6.85 39.60
C THR A 406 -15.46 -7.69 39.27
N PHE A 407 -15.19 -7.93 37.98
CA PHE A 407 -14.10 -8.78 37.45
C PHE A 407 -13.21 -7.99 36.48
N PRO A 408 -11.94 -8.38 36.27
CA PRO A 408 -11.08 -7.74 35.28
C PRO A 408 -11.65 -7.88 33.86
N VAL A 409 -11.36 -6.93 32.97
CA VAL A 409 -11.79 -7.00 31.54
C VAL A 409 -11.01 -8.04 30.75
N ALA A 410 -9.85 -8.46 31.28
CA ALA A 410 -9.11 -9.56 30.72
C ALA A 410 -8.25 -10.26 31.77
N VAL A 411 -8.04 -11.56 31.58
CA VAL A 411 -6.99 -12.32 32.26
C VAL A 411 -6.03 -12.88 31.22
N VAL A 412 -4.74 -12.91 31.58
CA VAL A 412 -3.67 -13.41 30.72
C VAL A 412 -2.97 -14.55 31.45
N VAL A 413 -2.97 -15.72 30.82
CA VAL A 413 -2.33 -16.93 31.34
C VAL A 413 -1.35 -17.49 30.32
N GLU A 414 -0.34 -18.22 30.79
CA GLU A 414 0.58 -18.94 29.92
C GLU A 414 0.09 -20.37 29.66
N VAL A 415 0.11 -20.77 28.40
CA VAL A 415 -0.39 -22.07 27.93
C VAL A 415 0.56 -22.70 26.91
N PRO A 416 0.50 -24.03 26.68
CA PRO A 416 1.15 -24.64 25.52
C PRO A 416 0.69 -23.99 24.21
N ALA A 417 1.61 -23.72 23.30
CA ALA A 417 1.32 -23.01 22.06
C ALA A 417 0.40 -23.80 21.10
N ASP A 418 0.15 -25.08 21.36
CA ASP A 418 -0.72 -26.02 20.63
C ASP A 418 -2.04 -26.37 21.35
N VAL A 419 -2.31 -25.79 22.54
CA VAL A 419 -3.56 -25.98 23.30
C VAL A 419 -4.82 -25.65 22.49
N ARG A 420 -5.84 -26.53 22.48
CA ARG A 420 -7.04 -26.37 21.63
C ARG A 420 -8.30 -25.93 22.37
N SER A 421 -8.30 -26.05 23.69
CA SER A 421 -9.39 -25.61 24.55
C SER A 421 -8.84 -25.35 25.95
N VAL A 422 -9.55 -24.52 26.70
CA VAL A 422 -9.30 -24.34 28.13
C VAL A 422 -10.62 -24.30 28.88
N SER A 423 -10.60 -24.66 30.16
CA SER A 423 -11.74 -24.46 31.05
C SER A 423 -11.51 -23.19 31.88
N VAL A 424 -12.50 -22.31 31.92
CA VAL A 424 -12.49 -21.07 32.70
C VAL A 424 -13.47 -21.21 33.85
N ALA A 425 -12.95 -21.05 35.07
CA ALA A 425 -13.70 -21.17 36.32
C ALA A 425 -13.49 -19.93 37.19
N VAL A 426 -14.52 -19.51 37.91
CA VAL A 426 -14.35 -18.62 39.07
C VAL A 426 -14.17 -19.50 40.29
N THR A 427 -13.26 -19.12 41.18
CA THR A 427 -13.00 -19.84 42.43
C THR A 427 -13.89 -19.26 43.52
N ALA A 428 -14.52 -20.13 44.31
CA ALA A 428 -15.30 -19.69 45.46
C ALA A 428 -14.42 -18.98 46.49
N GLY A 429 -14.96 -17.95 47.14
CA GLY A 429 -14.23 -17.23 48.17
C GLY A 429 -15.01 -16.05 48.73
N THR A 430 -14.44 -15.38 49.72
CA THR A 430 -15.00 -14.16 50.30
C THR A 430 -14.06 -13.00 49.96
N VAL A 431 -14.61 -11.92 49.41
CA VAL A 431 -13.86 -10.72 49.02
C VAL A 431 -14.52 -9.50 49.61
N ASP A 432 -13.72 -8.55 50.08
CA ASP A 432 -14.20 -7.23 50.50
C ASP A 432 -14.24 -6.30 49.28
N LEU A 433 -15.43 -6.09 48.73
CA LEU A 433 -15.63 -5.28 47.52
C LEU A 433 -16.04 -3.85 47.89
N PRO A 434 -15.54 -2.82 47.18
CA PRO A 434 -16.03 -1.46 47.35
C PRO A 434 -17.56 -1.40 47.23
N ILE A 435 -18.21 -0.59 48.06
CA ILE A 435 -19.68 -0.38 48.12
C ILE A 435 -20.45 -1.59 48.70
N LEU A 436 -20.07 -2.82 48.39
CA LEU A 436 -20.79 -4.04 48.80
C LEU A 436 -20.28 -4.60 50.13
N GLY A 437 -19.07 -4.23 50.55
CA GLY A 437 -18.39 -4.78 51.71
C GLY A 437 -17.97 -6.23 51.50
N GLN A 438 -17.85 -6.97 52.61
CA GLN A 438 -17.49 -8.37 52.58
C GLN A 438 -18.60 -9.23 52.00
N VAL A 439 -18.37 -9.82 50.82
CA VAL A 439 -19.33 -10.66 50.11
C VAL A 439 -18.74 -11.99 49.69
N ALA A 440 -19.59 -13.01 49.64
CA ALA A 440 -19.24 -14.31 49.07
C ALA A 440 -19.32 -14.26 47.53
N ILE A 441 -18.36 -14.92 46.89
CA ILE A 441 -18.32 -15.26 45.47
C ILE A 441 -18.58 -16.76 45.38
N GLU A 442 -19.70 -17.13 44.75
CA GLU A 442 -20.10 -18.52 44.53
C GLU A 442 -20.07 -18.81 43.02
N PRO A 443 -19.22 -19.72 42.55
CA PRO A 443 -19.13 -20.05 41.13
C PRO A 443 -20.17 -21.08 40.72
N GLY A 444 -20.58 -21.03 39.46
CA GLY A 444 -21.28 -22.11 38.77
C GLY A 444 -20.31 -23.09 38.11
N ASP A 445 -20.85 -23.89 37.19
CA ASP A 445 -20.04 -24.87 36.45
C ASP A 445 -18.98 -24.18 35.57
N PRO A 446 -17.74 -24.69 35.53
CA PRO A 446 -16.69 -24.18 34.66
C PRO A 446 -17.12 -24.17 33.20
N ALA A 447 -16.73 -23.12 32.48
CA ALA A 447 -17.09 -22.95 31.08
C ALA A 447 -15.92 -23.37 30.18
N VAL A 448 -16.17 -24.28 29.24
CA VAL A 448 -15.14 -24.73 28.28
C VAL A 448 -15.09 -23.75 27.13
N VAL A 449 -13.94 -23.13 26.95
CA VAL A 449 -13.68 -22.17 25.88
C VAL A 449 -12.90 -22.89 24.78
N PRO A 450 -13.52 -23.12 23.60
CA PRO A 450 -12.77 -23.60 22.46
C PRO A 450 -11.80 -22.51 22.00
N LEU A 451 -10.59 -22.93 21.65
CA LEU A 451 -9.55 -22.04 21.14
C LEU A 451 -9.44 -22.22 19.64
N ASP A 452 -10.58 -21.98 18.99
CA ASP A 452 -10.74 -21.95 17.55
C ASP A 452 -10.06 -20.68 17.05
N PHE A 453 -8.77 -20.81 16.76
CA PHE A 453 -7.98 -19.89 15.94
C PHE A 453 -7.72 -20.64 14.64
#